data_AF-A0A4Q2J2G8-F1
#
_entry.id   AF-A0A4Q2J2G8-F1
#
_cell.length_a   1.000
_cell.length_b   1.000
_cell.length_c   1.000
_cell.angle_alpha   90.00
_cell.angle_beta   90.00
_cell.angle_gamma   90.00
#
_symmetry.space_group_name_H-M   'P 1'
#
loop_
_entity.id
_entity.type
_entity.pdbx_description
1 polymer ?
#
loop_
_entity_poly.entity_id
_entity_poly.type
_entity_poly.pdbx_seq_one_letter_code
_entity_poly.pdbx_strand_id
1 'polypeptide(L)'
;MSDFPHKQFNGKLYKFEHLAPMRMKVPLNALGTNIIDMHVTFGCHCFTEQFDDTRHRTQHRYSYQGELRAFNVLRYECSLQLPTVMQSMLKGVIYNAEESYTYAAHVTLPLLQGSPIYSVFFGLEKDRVAKVPAVRMFVKSAYLKPLVAKTNAQSWRFVSLAGQIAGVFPPKEKKPRPTKKKKKAP
;
A
#
# COMPACT_ATOMS: atom_id res chain seq x y z
N MET A 1 -10.54 12.51 11.80
CA MET A 1 -11.10 11.27 12.39
C MET A 1 -11.01 10.17 11.35
N SER A 2 -11.13 8.90 11.75
CA SER A 2 -11.23 7.80 10.78
C SER A 2 -12.56 7.85 10.05
N ASP A 3 -12.57 7.43 8.79
CA ASP A 3 -13.81 7.32 8.00
C ASP A 3 -14.59 6.03 8.33
N PHE A 4 -14.01 5.14 9.14
CA PHE A 4 -14.55 3.82 9.44
C PHE A 4 -15.40 3.81 10.71
N PRO A 5 -16.66 3.32 10.65
CA PRO A 5 -17.44 3.01 11.84
C PRO A 5 -16.72 1.98 12.72
N HIS A 6 -16.78 2.19 14.04
CA HIS A 6 -16.30 1.23 15.02
C HIS A 6 -17.05 -0.11 14.91
N LYS A 7 -16.39 -1.19 15.32
CA LYS A 7 -16.94 -2.55 15.21
C LYS A 7 -17.04 -3.22 16.57
N GLN A 8 -18.25 -3.59 16.98
CA GLN A 8 -18.45 -4.55 18.06
C GLN A 8 -18.24 -5.97 17.53
N PHE A 9 -17.34 -6.74 18.14
CA PHE A 9 -17.09 -8.13 17.78
C PHE A 9 -16.65 -8.94 19.00
N ASN A 10 -17.31 -10.07 19.26
CA ASN A 10 -17.06 -10.93 20.43
C ASN A 10 -16.96 -10.15 21.76
N GLY A 11 -17.89 -9.20 21.99
CA GLY A 11 -17.93 -8.39 23.21
C GLY A 11 -16.89 -7.26 23.28
N LYS A 12 -15.96 -7.14 22.32
CA LYS A 12 -14.96 -6.07 22.26
C LYS A 12 -15.34 -5.02 21.23
N LEU A 13 -15.13 -3.75 21.57
CA LEU A 13 -15.21 -2.63 20.64
C LEU A 13 -13.85 -2.41 19.98
N TYR A 14 -13.82 -2.49 18.66
CA TYR A 14 -12.67 -2.20 17.81
C TYR A 14 -12.83 -0.83 17.19
N LYS A 15 -11.79 0.00 17.31
CA LYS A 15 -11.79 1.39 16.86
C LYS A 15 -10.74 1.57 15.75
N PHE A 16 -10.90 2.59 14.92
CA PHE A 16 -10.14 2.71 13.66
C PHE A 16 -9.39 4.03 13.51
N GLU A 17 -9.12 4.74 14.61
CA GLU A 17 -8.46 6.05 14.59
C GLU A 17 -7.06 6.00 13.97
N HIS A 18 -6.36 4.87 14.08
CA HIS A 18 -5.06 4.65 13.42
C HIS A 18 -5.15 4.65 11.90
N LEU A 19 -6.35 4.50 11.33
CA LEU A 19 -6.62 4.59 9.89
C LEU A 19 -7.24 5.93 9.48
N ALA A 20 -7.14 6.96 10.33
CA ALA A 20 -7.47 8.31 9.91
C ALA A 20 -6.59 8.75 8.72
N PRO A 21 -7.13 9.52 7.76
CA PRO A 21 -6.33 10.09 6.69
C PRO A 21 -5.11 10.82 7.25
N MET A 22 -3.94 10.57 6.67
CA MET A 22 -2.69 11.14 7.15
C MET A 22 -1.92 11.86 6.04
N ARG A 23 -1.17 12.88 6.43
CA ARG A 23 -0.29 13.62 5.53
C ARG A 23 1.16 13.33 5.88
N MET A 24 1.98 13.16 4.86
CA MET A 24 3.39 12.83 4.99
C MET A 24 4.22 13.67 4.04
N LYS A 25 5.44 14.01 4.46
CA LYS A 25 6.45 14.60 3.59
C LYS A 25 7.29 13.49 2.99
N VAL A 26 7.54 13.57 1.69
CA VAL A 26 8.37 12.59 0.97
C VAL A 26 9.64 13.30 0.46
N PRO A 27 10.78 13.13 1.14
CA PRO A 27 12.06 13.60 0.65
C PRO A 27 12.44 12.83 -0.63
N LEU A 28 12.59 13.54 -1.73
CA LEU A 28 12.93 12.99 -3.03
C LEU A 28 14.46 12.88 -3.24
N ASN A 29 15.25 13.50 -2.36
CA ASN A 29 16.71 13.41 -2.35
C ASN A 29 17.23 13.23 -0.93
N ALA A 30 18.49 12.79 -0.80
CA ALA A 30 19.12 12.53 0.49
C ALA A 30 19.29 13.78 1.37
N LEU A 31 19.43 14.96 0.73
CA LEU A 31 19.57 16.25 1.41
C LEU A 31 18.24 16.78 1.98
N GLY A 32 17.11 16.19 1.59
CA GLY A 32 15.78 16.66 2.00
C GLY A 32 15.41 18.04 1.47
N THR A 33 16.11 18.54 0.45
CA THR A 33 15.81 19.86 -0.14
C THR A 33 14.69 19.82 -1.17
N ASN A 34 14.42 18.63 -1.73
CA ASN A 34 13.30 18.41 -2.63
C ASN A 34 12.27 17.51 -1.93
N ILE A 35 11.15 18.08 -1.53
CA ILE A 35 10.11 17.40 -0.75
C ILE A 35 8.76 17.58 -1.45
N ILE A 36 8.00 16.50 -1.56
CA ILE A 36 6.61 16.54 -1.99
C ILE A 36 5.67 16.16 -0.85
N ASP A 37 4.42 16.60 -0.97
CA ASP A 37 3.35 16.17 -0.07
C ASP A 37 2.76 14.83 -0.51
N MET A 38 2.41 14.00 0.46
CA MET A 38 1.68 12.76 0.25
C MET A 38 0.48 12.71 1.17
N HIS A 39 -0.70 12.51 0.59
CA HIS A 39 -1.95 12.30 1.30
C HIS A 39 -2.31 10.81 1.26
N VAL A 40 -2.38 10.16 2.41
CA VAL A 40 -2.66 8.73 2.54
C VAL A 40 -4.06 8.52 3.08
N THR A 41 -4.81 7.64 2.43
CA THR A 41 -6.12 7.15 2.85
C THR A 41 -6.13 5.62 2.81
N PHE A 42 -7.05 5.00 3.54
CA PHE A 42 -7.11 3.55 3.72
C PHE A 42 -8.45 3.01 3.24
N GLY A 43 -8.46 1.79 2.71
CA GLY A 43 -9.65 1.03 2.38
C GLY A 43 -10.03 0.05 3.49
N CYS A 44 -11.32 -0.31 3.59
CA CYS A 44 -11.80 -1.23 4.62
C CYS A 44 -11.19 -2.65 4.51
N HIS A 45 -10.57 -3.00 3.38
CA HIS A 45 -9.90 -4.30 3.19
C HIS A 45 -8.62 -4.43 4.01
N CYS A 46 -8.13 -3.35 4.63
CA CYS A 46 -7.00 -3.36 5.56
C CYS A 46 -7.30 -4.11 6.87
N PHE A 47 -8.58 -4.20 7.26
CA PHE A 47 -9.03 -4.85 8.51
C PHE A 47 -10.19 -5.83 8.29
N THR A 48 -10.60 -6.03 7.04
CA THR A 48 -11.66 -6.99 6.67
C THR A 48 -11.17 -7.98 5.62
N GLU A 49 -11.82 -9.15 5.58
CA GLU A 49 -11.71 -10.14 4.51
C GLU A 49 -13.02 -10.27 3.72
N GLN A 50 -13.02 -11.05 2.65
CA GLN A 50 -14.21 -11.30 1.87
C GLN A 50 -15.27 -11.98 2.74
N PHE A 51 -16.52 -11.50 2.66
CA PHE A 51 -17.61 -12.17 3.36
C PHE A 51 -17.86 -13.54 2.71
N ASP A 52 -18.12 -14.53 3.55
CA ASP A 52 -18.27 -15.93 3.16
C ASP A 52 -19.37 -16.49 4.06
N ASP A 53 -20.54 -16.75 3.48
CA ASP A 53 -21.73 -17.18 4.22
C ASP A 53 -21.55 -18.55 4.90
N THR A 54 -20.55 -19.34 4.48
CA THR A 54 -20.25 -20.65 5.10
C THR A 54 -19.39 -20.52 6.36
N ARG A 55 -18.59 -19.46 6.47
CA ARG A 55 -17.66 -19.22 7.58
C ARG A 55 -18.09 -18.11 8.51
N HIS A 56 -18.70 -17.06 7.97
CA HIS A 56 -18.91 -15.80 8.65
C HIS A 56 -20.35 -15.67 9.12
N ARG A 57 -20.50 -15.39 10.42
CA ARG A 57 -21.79 -15.10 11.06
C ARG A 57 -22.13 -13.61 10.96
N THR A 58 -23.37 -13.24 11.30
CA THR A 58 -23.85 -11.85 11.34
C THR A 58 -22.90 -10.91 12.08
N GLN A 59 -22.33 -11.35 13.20
CA GLN A 59 -21.37 -10.54 13.96
C GLN A 59 -20.10 -10.17 13.18
N HIS A 60 -19.71 -10.93 12.15
CA HIS A 60 -18.56 -10.59 11.30
C HIS A 60 -18.91 -9.51 10.27
N ARG A 61 -20.19 -9.33 9.91
CA ARG A 61 -20.58 -8.40 8.84
C ARG A 61 -20.06 -6.99 9.12
N TYR A 62 -19.41 -6.42 8.12
CA TYR A 62 -18.95 -5.04 8.09
C TYR A 62 -19.31 -4.45 6.74
N SER A 63 -20.18 -3.45 6.72
CA SER A 63 -20.63 -2.79 5.51
C SER A 63 -20.05 -1.38 5.44
N TYR A 64 -19.42 -1.06 4.33
CA TYR A 64 -18.78 0.25 4.13
C TYR A 64 -18.82 0.61 2.65
N GLN A 65 -19.30 1.82 2.33
CA GLN A 65 -19.40 2.33 0.96
C GLN A 65 -20.10 1.36 -0.03
N GLY A 66 -21.14 0.67 0.43
CA GLY A 66 -21.90 -0.30 -0.38
C GLY A 66 -21.26 -1.69 -0.49
N GLU A 67 -20.07 -1.90 0.07
CA GLU A 67 -19.39 -3.20 0.10
C GLU A 67 -19.78 -4.00 1.34
N LEU A 68 -20.05 -5.30 1.19
CA LEU A 68 -20.17 -6.23 2.31
C LEU A 68 -18.88 -7.02 2.51
N ARG A 69 -18.34 -6.96 3.73
CA ARG A 69 -17.09 -7.59 4.12
C ARG A 69 -17.24 -8.31 5.47
N ALA A 70 -16.26 -9.15 5.82
CA ALA A 70 -16.15 -9.76 7.15
C ALA A 70 -15.03 -9.09 7.95
N PHE A 71 -15.33 -8.60 9.15
CA PHE A 71 -14.34 -8.14 10.11
C PHE A 71 -13.40 -9.28 10.48
N ASN A 72 -12.10 -9.05 10.35
CA ASN A 72 -11.07 -10.04 10.62
C ASN A 72 -10.10 -9.49 11.68
N VAL A 73 -10.09 -10.13 12.86
CA VAL A 73 -9.29 -9.68 14.01
C VAL A 73 -7.80 -9.64 13.66
N LEU A 74 -7.26 -10.65 12.97
CA LEU A 74 -5.85 -10.69 12.60
C LEU A 74 -5.47 -9.53 11.67
N ARG A 75 -6.30 -9.22 10.66
CA ARG A 75 -6.11 -8.07 9.79
C ARG A 75 -6.20 -6.76 10.55
N TYR A 76 -7.15 -6.64 11.48
CA TYR A 76 -7.24 -5.47 12.36
C TYR A 76 -5.94 -5.27 13.15
N GLU A 77 -5.43 -6.29 13.82
CA GLU A 77 -4.19 -6.19 14.62
C GLU A 77 -2.98 -5.82 13.74
N CYS A 78 -2.89 -6.38 12.52
CA CYS A 78 -1.87 -5.97 11.57
C CYS A 78 -2.05 -4.51 11.12
N SER A 79 -3.29 -4.06 10.93
CA SER A 79 -3.60 -2.71 10.47
C SER A 79 -3.13 -1.62 11.43
N LEU A 80 -2.99 -1.92 12.73
CA LEU A 80 -2.43 -1.00 13.73
C LEU A 80 -1.00 -0.55 13.37
N GLN A 81 -0.28 -1.35 12.59
CA GLN A 81 1.08 -1.06 12.15
C GLN A 81 1.12 -0.20 10.88
N LEU A 82 0.00 -0.01 10.18
CA LEU A 82 -0.03 0.69 8.89
C LEU A 82 0.58 2.10 8.92
N PRO A 83 0.31 2.95 9.94
CA PRO A 83 0.96 4.27 10.02
C PRO A 83 2.50 4.20 10.03
N THR A 84 3.06 3.23 10.75
CA THR A 84 4.52 2.99 10.81
C THR A 84 5.05 2.37 9.52
N VAL A 85 4.27 1.46 8.93
CA VAL A 85 4.57 0.83 7.63
C VAL A 85 4.64 1.89 6.53
N MET A 86 3.75 2.88 6.51
CA MET A 86 3.77 3.98 5.54
C MET A 86 5.07 4.79 5.64
N GLN A 87 5.57 5.05 6.86
CA GLN A 87 6.84 5.75 7.07
C GLN A 87 8.04 4.91 6.59
N SER A 88 8.05 3.63 6.92
CA SER A 88 9.11 2.71 6.51
C SER A 88 9.16 2.54 4.99
N MET A 89 8.00 2.54 4.33
CA MET A 89 7.89 2.39 2.88
C MET A 89 8.58 3.52 2.10
N LEU A 90 8.77 4.71 2.68
CA LEU A 90 9.54 5.79 2.04
C LEU A 90 10.96 5.36 1.67
N LYS A 91 11.56 4.43 2.45
CA LYS A 91 12.90 3.89 2.20
C LYS A 91 12.86 2.58 1.38
N GLY A 92 11.67 2.04 1.18
CA GLY A 92 11.41 0.73 0.62
C GLY A 92 11.49 0.65 -0.90
N VAL A 93 11.47 -0.60 -1.38
CA VAL A 93 11.25 -0.96 -2.78
C VAL A 93 9.81 -1.42 -2.92
N ILE A 94 9.17 -0.98 -4.00
CA ILE A 94 7.80 -1.33 -4.34
C ILE A 94 7.77 -2.07 -5.67
N TYR A 95 6.80 -2.97 -5.82
CA TYR A 95 6.66 -3.84 -6.98
C TYR A 95 5.32 -3.55 -7.66
N ASN A 96 5.27 -3.64 -8.99
CA ASN A 96 4.00 -3.66 -9.71
C ASN A 96 3.32 -5.02 -9.47
N ALA A 97 2.13 -5.01 -8.87
CA ALA A 97 1.42 -6.21 -8.43
C ALA A 97 0.40 -6.76 -9.45
N GLU A 98 0.37 -6.23 -10.68
CA GLU A 98 -0.63 -6.46 -11.76
C GLU A 98 -1.92 -5.65 -11.66
N GLU A 99 -2.49 -5.38 -12.85
CA GLU A 99 -3.63 -4.50 -13.15
C GLU A 99 -3.52 -3.08 -12.56
N SER A 100 -3.19 -2.13 -13.44
CA SER A 100 -3.21 -0.66 -13.29
C SER A 100 -3.06 -0.09 -11.86
N TYR A 101 -1.87 0.46 -11.60
CA TYR A 101 -1.55 1.32 -10.45
C TYR A 101 -1.57 0.65 -9.06
N THR A 102 -1.59 -0.67 -8.96
CA THR A 102 -1.46 -1.37 -7.67
C THR A 102 0.01 -1.72 -7.38
N TYR A 103 0.54 -1.14 -6.31
CA TYR A 103 1.91 -1.39 -5.84
C TYR A 103 1.92 -2.24 -4.58
N ALA A 104 2.91 -3.12 -4.47
CA ALA A 104 3.15 -3.96 -3.31
C ALA A 104 4.41 -3.56 -2.54
N ALA A 105 4.32 -3.46 -1.21
CA ALA A 105 5.46 -3.32 -0.31
C ALA A 105 5.48 -4.46 0.72
N HIS A 106 6.67 -4.97 1.02
CA HIS A 106 6.89 -5.95 2.08
C HIS A 106 7.42 -5.24 3.32
N VAL A 107 6.74 -5.43 4.45
CA VAL A 107 7.26 -5.00 5.75
C VAL A 107 7.24 -6.19 6.69
N THR A 108 8.36 -6.38 7.37
CA THR A 108 8.46 -7.32 8.47
C THR A 108 7.75 -6.71 9.68
N LEU A 109 6.80 -7.43 10.27
CA LEU A 109 6.17 -7.03 11.52
C LEU A 109 6.94 -7.67 12.69
N PRO A 110 7.82 -6.94 13.39
CA PRO A 110 8.66 -7.51 14.45
C PRO A 110 7.85 -7.99 15.67
N LEU A 111 6.62 -7.50 15.81
CA LEU A 111 5.72 -7.81 16.92
C LEU A 111 4.97 -9.15 16.77
N LEU A 112 5.11 -9.82 15.62
CA LEU A 112 4.48 -11.13 15.37
C LEU A 112 5.53 -12.22 15.33
N GLN A 113 5.28 -13.33 16.04
CA GLN A 113 6.15 -14.51 16.01
C GLN A 113 6.42 -14.94 14.56
N GLY A 114 7.69 -15.18 14.24
CA GLY A 114 8.13 -15.61 12.92
C GLY A 114 8.32 -14.48 11.89
N SER A 115 8.19 -13.20 12.26
CA SER A 115 8.45 -12.06 11.36
C SER A 115 7.69 -12.19 10.02
N PRO A 116 6.36 -12.41 10.07
CA PRO A 116 5.61 -12.72 8.87
C PRO A 116 5.63 -11.55 7.88
N ILE A 117 5.64 -11.87 6.60
CA ILE A 117 5.65 -10.89 5.53
C ILE A 117 4.28 -10.22 5.46
N TYR A 118 4.24 -8.93 5.79
CA TYR A 118 3.05 -8.10 5.64
C TYR A 118 3.10 -7.37 4.29
N SER A 119 2.08 -7.64 3.49
CA SER A 119 1.98 -7.09 2.14
C SER A 119 0.96 -5.97 2.10
N VAL A 120 1.36 -4.83 1.55
CA VAL A 120 0.49 -3.66 1.38
C VAL A 120 0.24 -3.41 -0.10
N PHE A 121 -1.03 -3.36 -0.50
CA PHE A 121 -1.47 -3.06 -1.86
C PHE A 121 -2.06 -1.66 -1.91
N PHE A 122 -1.51 -0.78 -2.74
CA PHE A 122 -1.96 0.62 -2.79
C PHE A 122 -1.98 1.19 -4.21
N GLY A 123 -2.88 2.16 -4.41
CA GLY A 123 -2.87 3.09 -5.54
C GLY A 123 -2.03 4.32 -5.22
N LEU A 124 -1.31 4.84 -6.22
CA LEU A 124 -0.60 6.11 -6.13
C LEU A 124 -0.90 6.97 -7.35
N GLU A 125 -1.36 8.19 -7.12
CA GLU A 125 -1.75 9.13 -8.16
C GLU A 125 -1.28 10.56 -7.85
N LYS A 126 -1.25 11.42 -8.86
CA LYS A 126 -0.91 12.84 -8.67
C LYS A 126 -2.08 13.55 -7.98
N ASP A 127 -1.79 14.34 -6.94
CA ASP A 127 -2.79 15.25 -6.38
C ASP A 127 -2.96 16.46 -7.31
N ARG A 128 -3.98 16.41 -8.16
CA ARG A 128 -4.26 17.47 -9.16
C ARG A 128 -4.82 18.75 -8.54
N VAL A 129 -5.26 18.71 -7.30
CA VAL A 129 -5.86 19.85 -6.59
C VAL A 129 -4.80 20.61 -5.77
N ALA A 130 -3.67 19.96 -5.48
CA ALA A 130 -2.57 20.59 -4.73
C ALA A 130 -1.88 21.68 -5.55
N LYS A 131 -1.55 22.80 -4.87
CA LYS A 131 -0.78 23.92 -5.45
C LYS A 131 0.72 23.62 -5.61
N VAL A 132 1.21 22.66 -4.84
CA VAL A 132 2.60 22.18 -4.85
C VAL A 132 2.63 20.72 -5.31
N PRO A 133 3.77 20.22 -5.82
CA PRO A 133 3.89 18.81 -6.21
C PRO A 133 3.50 17.89 -5.04
N ALA A 134 2.48 17.07 -5.28
CA ALA A 134 1.92 16.19 -4.28
C ALA A 134 1.30 14.94 -4.92
N VAL A 135 1.18 13.89 -4.12
CA VAL A 135 0.58 12.62 -4.51
C VAL A 135 -0.50 12.18 -3.53
N ARG A 136 -1.48 11.44 -4.02
CA ARG A 136 -2.48 10.74 -3.21
C ARG A 136 -2.22 9.25 -3.25
N MET A 137 -2.18 8.66 -2.06
CA MET A 137 -2.08 7.24 -1.86
C MET A 137 -3.38 6.71 -1.29
N PHE A 138 -3.90 5.66 -1.90
CA PHE A 138 -5.01 4.89 -1.36
C PHE A 138 -4.54 3.47 -1.07
N VAL A 139 -4.42 3.13 0.21
CA VAL A 139 -4.07 1.77 0.65
C VAL A 139 -5.30 0.89 0.51
N LYS A 140 -5.39 0.19 -0.63
CA LYS A 140 -6.54 -0.64 -0.99
C LYS A 140 -6.71 -1.78 0.01
N SER A 141 -5.63 -2.52 0.28
CA SER A 141 -5.65 -3.65 1.22
C SER A 141 -4.27 -3.91 1.82
N ALA A 142 -4.23 -4.55 2.98
CA ALA A 142 -2.99 -4.99 3.59
C ALA A 142 -3.23 -6.22 4.47
N TYR A 143 -2.42 -7.27 4.31
CA TYR A 143 -2.58 -8.53 5.03
C TYR A 143 -1.32 -9.39 4.99
N LEU A 144 -1.24 -10.35 5.93
CA LEU A 144 -0.17 -11.35 5.97
C LEU A 144 -0.34 -12.31 4.79
N LYS A 145 0.42 -12.08 3.73
CA LYS A 145 0.57 -13.01 2.62
C LYS A 145 1.88 -12.65 1.94
N PRO A 146 2.81 -13.60 1.73
CA PRO A 146 3.95 -13.34 0.89
C PRO A 146 3.44 -13.04 -0.53
N LEU A 147 3.68 -11.83 -1.03
CA LEU A 147 3.57 -11.60 -2.46
C LEU A 147 4.64 -12.45 -3.15
N VAL A 148 4.20 -13.24 -4.12
CA VAL A 148 5.09 -13.82 -5.12
C VAL A 148 5.18 -12.78 -6.23
N ALA A 149 6.17 -11.88 -6.15
CA ALA A 149 6.44 -10.99 -7.26
C ALA A 149 6.72 -11.86 -8.50
N LYS A 150 6.04 -11.58 -9.62
CA LYS A 150 6.31 -12.30 -10.87
C LYS A 150 7.79 -12.22 -11.20
N THR A 151 8.34 -13.31 -11.76
CA THR A 151 9.68 -13.31 -12.33
C THR A 151 9.73 -12.20 -13.39
N ASN A 152 10.48 -11.11 -13.13
CA ASN A 152 10.54 -9.85 -13.89
C ASN A 152 9.52 -8.75 -13.53
N ALA A 153 8.91 -8.76 -12.35
CA ALA A 153 8.10 -7.64 -11.88
C ALA A 153 8.93 -6.35 -11.84
N GLN A 154 8.40 -5.28 -12.42
CA GLN A 154 9.05 -3.98 -12.37
C GLN A 154 9.06 -3.47 -10.92
N SER A 155 10.22 -2.98 -10.48
CA SER A 155 10.41 -2.45 -9.14
C SER A 155 10.96 -1.03 -9.16
N TRP A 156 10.62 -0.28 -8.11
CA TRP A 156 11.08 1.10 -7.91
C TRP A 156 11.42 1.34 -6.45
N ARG A 157 12.35 2.25 -6.19
CA ARG A 157 12.36 2.95 -4.90
C ARG A 157 11.08 3.78 -4.81
N PHE A 158 10.40 3.73 -3.67
CA PHE A 158 9.14 4.45 -3.48
C PHE A 158 9.27 5.94 -3.86
N VAL A 159 10.29 6.61 -3.32
CA VAL A 159 10.57 8.03 -3.58
C VAL A 159 10.74 8.37 -5.06
N SER A 160 11.37 7.47 -5.84
CA SER A 160 11.55 7.69 -7.27
C SER A 160 10.22 7.62 -8.03
N LEU A 161 9.35 6.68 -7.66
CA LEU A 161 8.02 6.60 -8.25
C LEU A 161 7.17 7.81 -7.85
N ALA A 162 7.18 8.17 -6.57
CA ALA A 162 6.41 9.29 -6.06
C ALA A 162 6.80 10.61 -6.73
N GLY A 163 8.11 10.87 -6.89
CA GLY A 163 8.61 12.03 -7.62
C GLY A 163 8.24 12.03 -9.12
N GLN A 164 8.23 10.86 -9.76
CA GLN A 164 7.78 10.74 -11.16
C GLN A 164 6.27 11.03 -11.29
N ILE A 165 5.43 10.48 -10.41
CA ILE A 165 3.98 10.71 -10.42
C ILE A 165 3.65 12.17 -10.08
N ALA A 166 4.37 12.78 -9.13
CA ALA A 166 4.23 14.19 -8.80
C ALA A 166 4.63 15.13 -9.96
N GLY A 167 5.38 14.63 -10.95
CA GLY A 167 5.91 15.41 -12.06
C GLY A 167 7.20 16.15 -11.73
N VAL A 168 7.90 15.77 -10.66
CA VAL A 168 9.20 16.33 -10.28
C VAL A 168 10.35 15.65 -11.03
N PHE A 169 10.19 14.37 -11.34
CA PHE A 169 11.16 13.61 -12.14
C PHE A 169 10.60 13.31 -13.53
N PRO A 170 11.44 13.32 -14.58
CA PRO A 170 11.01 12.89 -15.91
C PRO A 170 10.60 11.40 -15.89
N PRO A 171 9.68 10.97 -16.77
CA PRO A 171 9.36 9.56 -16.92
C PRO A 171 10.62 8.76 -17.27
N LYS A 172 10.81 7.59 -16.65
CA LYS A 172 11.92 6.69 -17.05
C LYS A 172 11.79 6.35 -18.54
N GLU A 173 12.76 6.77 -19.34
CA GLU A 173 12.90 6.27 -20.71
C GLU A 173 13.06 4.74 -20.70
N LYS A 174 12.32 4.05 -21.58
CA LYS A 174 12.50 2.61 -21.76
C LYS A 174 13.89 2.41 -22.37
N LYS A 175 14.86 1.93 -21.57
CA LYS A 175 16.18 1.54 -22.10
C LYS A 175 15.98 0.55 -23.27
N PRO A 176 16.63 0.76 -24.42
CA PRO A 176 16.56 -0.19 -25.53
C PRO A 176 17.02 -1.57 -25.04
N ARG A 177 16.27 -2.61 -25.40
CA ARG A 177 16.65 -3.99 -25.07
C ARG A 177 18.01 -4.27 -25.70
N PRO A 178 18.98 -4.85 -24.98
CA PRO A 178 20.24 -5.24 -25.58
C PRO A 178 19.96 -6.25 -26.70
N THR A 179 20.27 -5.86 -27.94
CA THR A 179 20.21 -6.76 -29.09
C THR A 179 21.20 -7.89 -28.86
N LYS A 180 20.71 -9.13 -28.73
CA LYS A 180 21.56 -10.32 -28.71
C LYS A 180 22.44 -10.30 -29.96
N LYS A 181 23.76 -10.13 -29.80
CA LYS A 181 24.71 -10.34 -30.89
C LYS A 181 24.54 -11.79 -31.38
N LYS A 182 24.04 -11.97 -32.60
CA LYS A 182 24.08 -13.28 -33.27
C LYS A 182 25.54 -13.70 -33.34
N LYS A 183 25.91 -14.77 -32.62
CA LYS A 183 27.17 -15.46 -32.85
C LYS A 183 27.15 -15.95 -34.31
N LYS A 184 28.09 -15.49 -35.14
CA LYS A 184 28.35 -16.10 -36.44
C LYS A 184 28.82 -17.53 -36.17
N ALA A 185 28.12 -18.51 -36.74
CA ALA A 185 28.59 -19.89 -36.77
C ALA A 185 29.82 -20.00 -37.69
N PRO A 186 30.75 -20.93 -37.40
CA PRO A 186 31.99 -21.12 -38.15
C PRO A 186 31.75 -21.59 -39.58
#